data_AF-A0AAD4QNL8-F1
#
_entry.id   AF-A0AAD4QNL8-F1
#
_cell.length_a   1.000
_cell.length_b   1.000
_cell.length_c   1.000
_cell.angle_alpha   90.00
_cell.angle_beta   90.00
_cell.angle_gamma   90.00
#
_symmetry.space_group_name_H-M   'P 1'
#
loop_
_entity.id
_entity.type
_entity.pdbx_description
1 polymer ?
#
loop_
_entity_poly.entity_id
_entity_poly.type
_entity_poly.pdbx_seq_one_letter_code
_entity_poly.pdbx_strand_id
1 'polypeptide(L)'
;MASQSPLSALGKACTTASNHLDPHTRRFKSDCDAQTFCSSALNGTCVPRQCRREEFPLGYNMNQIPPALCPVGSFCPDEGDACRPLVAVGQPSDYHNFGGSVCLHSVCTHANVTEKEPCIFELSTYSGIDPAGMGFKETIARDNCQTAQFFCDTATRVCGKLRLVGQQCQYHRDCQSYNCLQSTCASPPEEPLKVALWQYGATTLAAVLAMAAVCFMLIAMHRRHRLKHYLDIRNYCDEQTRLRQSAFGLRSQRQTLGARNLVKSR
;
A
#
# COMPACT_ATOMS: atom_id res chain seq x y z
N MET A 1 5.79 -8.90 11.97
CA MET A 1 7.27 -8.86 12.04
C MET A 1 7.66 -7.43 12.36
N ALA A 2 8.26 -7.21 13.53
CA ALA A 2 8.58 -5.88 14.03
C ALA A 2 9.67 -5.25 13.16
N SER A 3 9.32 -4.22 12.38
CA SER A 3 10.29 -3.39 11.67
C SER A 3 11.01 -2.56 12.73
N GLN A 4 12.25 -2.94 13.04
CA GLN A 4 13.16 -2.08 13.79
C GLN A 4 13.26 -0.75 13.02
N SER A 5 12.83 0.35 13.63
CA SER A 5 13.16 1.68 13.13
C SER A 5 14.69 1.76 13.08
N PRO A 6 15.33 1.89 11.90
CA PRO A 6 16.78 1.98 11.86
C PRO A 6 17.17 3.26 12.58
N LEU A 7 18.16 3.18 13.47
CA LEU A 7 18.89 4.36 13.92
C LEU A 7 19.28 5.14 12.67
N SER A 8 18.74 6.36 12.54
CA SER A 8 18.92 7.23 11.38
C SER A 8 20.38 7.19 10.93
N ALA A 9 20.62 6.82 9.67
CA ALA A 9 21.97 6.70 9.13
C ALA A 9 22.66 8.06 8.99
N LEU A 10 21.94 9.15 9.25
CA LEU A 10 22.40 10.52 9.22
C LEU A 10 23.75 10.70 9.94
N GLY A 11 24.73 11.24 9.23
CA GLY A 11 26.07 11.53 9.74
C GLY A 11 27.03 10.34 9.80
N LYS A 12 26.58 9.12 9.49
CA LYS A 12 27.49 7.96 9.38
C LYS A 12 28.37 8.07 8.14
N ALA A 13 29.58 7.52 8.24
CA ALA A 13 30.47 7.38 7.09
C ALA A 13 29.87 6.41 6.05
N CYS A 14 30.04 6.74 4.77
CA CYS A 14 29.49 5.99 3.64
C CYS A 14 30.42 6.08 2.43
N THR A 15 30.29 5.13 1.51
CA THR A 15 30.94 5.16 0.20
C THR A 15 29.95 4.82 -0.93
N THR A 16 30.15 5.43 -2.10
CA THR A 16 29.38 5.07 -3.31
C THR A 16 29.89 3.79 -3.97
N ALA A 17 31.04 3.26 -3.55
CA ALA A 17 31.59 2.00 -4.07
C ALA A 17 30.72 0.78 -3.72
N SER A 18 29.94 0.89 -2.64
CA SER A 18 29.00 -0.14 -2.19
C SER A 18 27.63 -0.02 -2.86
N ASN A 19 27.40 0.98 -3.72
CA ASN A 19 26.09 1.20 -4.33
C ASN A 19 25.78 0.08 -5.33
N HIS A 20 24.67 -0.61 -5.13
CA HIS A 20 24.23 -1.70 -6.00
C HIS A 20 22.71 -1.85 -5.97
N LEU A 21 22.16 -2.58 -6.94
CA LEU A 21 20.77 -3.01 -6.88
C LEU A 21 20.70 -4.34 -6.15
N ASP A 22 19.77 -4.44 -5.20
CA ASP A 22 19.49 -5.70 -4.51
C ASP A 22 19.03 -6.75 -5.55
N PRO A 23 19.66 -7.94 -5.63
CA PRO A 23 19.38 -8.89 -6.71
C PRO A 23 17.97 -9.49 -6.66
N HIS A 24 17.29 -9.42 -5.51
CA HIS A 24 15.96 -10.02 -5.35
C HIS A 24 14.84 -9.00 -5.49
N THR A 25 15.00 -7.83 -4.88
CA THR A 25 13.99 -6.75 -4.87
C THR A 25 14.23 -5.70 -5.94
N ARG A 26 15.45 -5.64 -6.48
CA ARG A 26 15.95 -4.58 -7.39
C ARG A 26 15.81 -3.18 -6.86
N ARG A 27 15.78 -3.06 -5.55
CA ARG A 27 15.87 -1.78 -4.88
C ARG A 27 17.31 -1.33 -4.86
N PHE A 28 17.50 -0.05 -5.09
CA PHE A 28 18.80 0.56 -4.92
C PHE A 28 19.23 0.46 -3.44
N LYS A 29 20.40 -0.11 -3.21
CA LYS A 29 21.05 -0.25 -1.90
C LYS A 29 22.32 0.57 -1.89
N SER A 30 22.47 1.33 -0.81
CA SER A 30 23.68 2.08 -0.47
C SER A 30 24.00 1.87 1.02
N ASP A 31 25.13 2.40 1.47
CA ASP A 31 25.48 2.44 2.89
C ASP A 31 24.53 3.31 3.74
N CYS A 32 23.74 4.17 3.08
CA CYS A 32 22.77 5.07 3.70
C CYS A 32 21.36 4.47 3.72
N ASP A 33 20.50 4.98 4.62
CA ASP A 33 19.11 4.55 4.74
C ASP A 33 18.20 5.17 3.67
N ALA A 34 16.93 4.78 3.64
CA ALA A 34 15.96 5.25 2.64
C ALA A 34 15.70 6.78 2.68
N GLN A 35 16.06 7.46 3.77
CA GLN A 35 15.86 8.91 3.94
C GLN A 35 17.14 9.72 3.63
N THR A 36 18.29 9.05 3.49
CA THR A 36 19.60 9.69 3.34
C THR A 36 20.32 9.21 2.07
N PHE A 37 21.35 9.95 1.67
CA PHE A 37 22.22 9.61 0.55
C PHE A 37 23.68 9.87 0.91
N CYS A 38 24.59 9.20 0.22
CA CYS A 38 26.00 9.35 0.51
C CYS A 38 26.60 10.60 -0.17
N SER A 39 27.05 11.58 0.63
CA SER A 39 27.77 12.76 0.14
C SER A 39 29.26 12.48 -0.09
N SER A 40 29.57 11.42 -0.86
CA SER A 40 30.95 10.96 -1.10
C SER A 40 31.86 12.03 -1.68
N ALA A 41 31.33 12.94 -2.51
CA ALA A 41 32.07 14.04 -3.11
C ALA A 41 32.46 15.16 -2.12
N LEU A 42 31.81 15.25 -0.96
CA LEU A 42 32.04 16.30 0.02
C LEU A 42 32.78 15.75 1.25
N ASN A 43 32.11 14.88 2.01
CA ASN A 43 32.58 14.44 3.33
C ASN A 43 32.47 12.92 3.53
N GLY A 44 31.93 12.17 2.57
CA GLY A 44 31.73 10.73 2.73
C GLY A 44 30.77 10.38 3.85
N THR A 45 29.73 11.20 4.06
CA THR A 45 28.73 10.97 5.11
C THR A 45 27.31 10.94 4.56
N CYS A 46 26.44 10.18 5.23
CA CYS A 46 25.02 10.13 4.90
C CYS A 46 24.34 11.44 5.30
N VAL A 47 23.75 12.12 4.32
CA VAL A 47 23.01 13.38 4.48
C VAL A 47 21.57 13.21 3.98
N PRO A 48 20.60 14.04 4.38
CA PRO A 48 19.21 13.88 3.96
C PRO A 48 19.05 14.00 2.45
N ARG A 49 18.18 13.17 1.87
CA ARG A 49 17.80 13.29 0.45
C ARG A 49 17.17 14.64 0.16
N GLN A 50 17.53 15.24 -0.98
CA GLN A 50 17.01 16.55 -1.39
C GLN A 50 15.87 16.44 -2.40
N CYS A 51 15.73 15.30 -3.06
CA CYS A 51 14.62 15.02 -3.97
C CYS A 51 14.08 13.61 -3.75
N ARG A 52 12.88 13.35 -4.26
CA ARG A 52 12.31 12.01 -4.35
C ARG A 52 11.83 11.69 -5.76
N ARG A 53 11.89 10.41 -6.11
CA ARG A 53 11.34 9.86 -7.36
C ARG A 53 9.89 9.39 -7.18
N GLU A 54 9.58 8.78 -6.05
CA GLU A 54 8.28 8.15 -5.79
C GLU A 54 7.30 9.11 -5.13
N GLU A 55 6.01 8.98 -5.48
CA GLU A 55 4.92 9.74 -4.84
C GLU A 55 4.73 9.34 -3.37
N PHE A 56 5.00 8.08 -3.03
CA PHE A 56 4.86 7.51 -1.69
C PHE A 56 6.22 6.95 -1.21
N PRO A 57 7.14 7.82 -0.75
CA PRO A 57 8.50 7.41 -0.43
C PRO A 57 8.52 6.51 0.81
N LEU A 58 9.16 5.35 0.68
CA LEU A 58 9.38 4.43 1.78
C LEU A 58 10.26 5.04 2.87
N GLY A 59 9.98 4.67 4.12
CA GLY A 59 10.79 5.08 5.28
C GLY A 59 10.34 6.37 5.96
N TYR A 60 9.49 7.21 5.35
CA TYR A 60 8.95 8.41 5.99
C TYR A 60 7.71 8.08 6.84
N ASN A 61 7.67 8.58 8.08
CA ASN A 61 6.49 8.48 8.94
C ASN A 61 5.45 9.56 8.59
N MET A 62 4.20 9.39 9.03
CA MET A 62 3.10 10.36 8.82
C MET A 62 3.43 11.78 9.30
N ASN A 63 4.34 11.93 10.26
CA ASN A 63 4.73 13.23 10.84
C ASN A 63 6.00 13.82 10.21
N GLN A 64 6.61 13.15 9.22
CA GLN A 64 7.83 13.61 8.55
C GLN A 64 7.47 14.14 7.16
N ILE A 65 8.00 15.31 6.81
CA ILE A 65 7.82 15.89 5.47
C ILE A 65 8.86 15.24 4.55
N PRO A 66 8.43 14.44 3.55
CA PRO A 66 9.37 13.90 2.59
C PRO A 66 9.92 14.99 1.67
N PRO A 67 11.08 14.75 1.02
CA PRO A 67 11.64 15.66 0.02
C PRO A 67 10.62 15.99 -1.08
N ALA A 68 10.77 17.13 -1.73
CA ALA A 68 9.89 17.48 -2.84
C ALA A 68 10.13 16.56 -4.05
N LEU A 69 9.07 16.34 -4.82
CA LEU A 69 9.20 15.81 -6.19
C LEU A 69 9.93 16.84 -7.05
N CYS A 70 10.72 16.38 -8.01
CA CYS A 70 11.34 17.28 -8.96
C CYS A 70 10.28 17.98 -9.83
N PRO A 71 10.52 19.25 -10.22
CA PRO A 71 9.63 19.96 -11.12
C PRO A 71 9.58 19.26 -12.48
N VAL A 72 8.50 19.52 -13.23
CA VAL A 72 8.37 19.06 -14.62
C VAL A 72 9.59 19.55 -15.41
N GLY A 73 10.20 18.65 -16.19
CA GLY A 73 11.42 18.98 -16.91
C GLY A 73 12.72 18.65 -16.18
N SER A 74 12.63 18.01 -15.00
CA SER A 74 13.77 17.51 -14.22
C SER A 74 13.46 16.12 -13.64
N PHE A 75 14.50 15.39 -13.24
CA PHE A 75 14.36 14.09 -12.60
C PHE A 75 15.18 14.02 -11.30
N CYS A 76 14.76 13.13 -10.39
CA CYS A 76 15.54 12.79 -9.21
C CYS A 76 16.39 11.55 -9.53
N PRO A 77 17.73 11.63 -9.44
CA PRO A 77 18.61 10.48 -9.57
C PRO A 77 18.38 9.49 -8.42
N ASP A 78 18.84 8.25 -8.59
CA ASP A 78 18.59 7.16 -7.62
C ASP A 78 19.13 7.50 -6.22
N GLU A 79 20.20 8.31 -6.17
CA GLU A 79 20.85 8.68 -4.92
C GLU A 79 20.02 9.70 -4.16
N GLY A 80 19.22 10.51 -4.85
CA GLY A 80 18.41 11.55 -4.24
C GLY A 80 19.20 12.78 -3.78
N ASP A 81 20.34 13.05 -4.41
CA ASP A 81 21.25 14.16 -4.08
C ASP A 81 20.66 15.53 -4.45
N ALA A 82 20.11 15.67 -5.67
CA ALA A 82 19.44 16.88 -6.16
C ALA A 82 18.65 16.60 -7.45
N CYS A 83 17.67 17.46 -7.75
CA CYS A 83 16.97 17.40 -9.04
C CYS A 83 17.90 17.81 -10.18
N ARG A 84 17.97 16.98 -11.23
CA ARG A 84 18.81 17.22 -12.41
C ARG A 84 17.94 17.49 -13.64
N PRO A 85 18.37 18.38 -14.55
CA PRO A 85 17.67 18.59 -15.80
C PRO A 85 17.72 17.33 -16.65
N LEU A 86 16.72 17.17 -17.50
CA LEU A 86 16.63 16.03 -18.40
C LEU A 86 17.72 16.13 -19.48
N VAL A 87 18.34 15.00 -19.79
CA VAL A 87 19.36 14.95 -20.83
C VAL A 87 18.68 14.82 -22.20
N ALA A 88 19.05 15.71 -23.11
CA ALA A 88 18.57 15.68 -24.49
C ALA A 88 19.14 14.47 -25.25
N VAL A 89 18.42 14.03 -26.27
CA VAL A 89 18.85 12.94 -27.16
C VAL A 89 20.13 13.35 -27.89
N GLY A 90 21.07 12.41 -28.01
CA GLY A 90 22.39 12.61 -28.61
C GLY A 90 23.45 13.20 -27.68
N GLN A 91 23.09 13.59 -26.45
CA GLN A 91 24.06 14.05 -25.46
C GLN A 91 24.68 12.88 -24.69
N PRO A 92 25.94 13.02 -24.25
CA PRO A 92 26.55 12.05 -23.36
C PRO A 92 25.86 12.09 -21.98
N SER A 93 25.54 10.93 -21.43
CA SER A 93 24.96 10.85 -20.09
C SER A 93 25.45 9.64 -19.30
N ASP A 94 25.58 9.87 -18.00
CA ASP A 94 25.84 8.86 -17.00
C ASP A 94 24.50 8.24 -16.53
N TYR A 95 23.79 7.50 -17.38
CA TYR A 95 22.82 6.44 -16.97
C TYR A 95 21.29 6.73 -16.87
N HIS A 96 20.71 7.87 -17.30
CA HIS A 96 19.27 8.13 -17.04
C HIS A 96 18.37 8.48 -18.24
N ASN A 97 17.19 7.84 -18.24
CA ASN A 97 16.20 7.83 -19.33
C ASN A 97 15.04 8.80 -19.04
N PHE A 98 14.64 9.63 -20.00
CA PHE A 98 13.45 10.50 -19.87
C PHE A 98 12.69 10.65 -21.19
N GLY A 99 11.36 10.67 -21.13
CA GLY A 99 10.53 10.99 -22.30
C GLY A 99 10.66 9.96 -23.44
N GLY A 100 10.94 8.70 -23.09
CA GLY A 100 11.21 7.63 -24.06
C GLY A 100 12.63 7.62 -24.62
N SER A 101 13.55 8.44 -24.10
CA SER A 101 14.99 8.28 -24.38
C SER A 101 15.60 7.16 -23.54
N VAL A 102 16.55 6.43 -24.12
CA VAL A 102 17.39 5.44 -23.45
C VAL A 102 18.86 5.76 -23.67
N CYS A 103 19.67 5.77 -22.61
CA CYS A 103 21.10 6.01 -22.74
C CYS A 103 21.86 4.68 -22.78
N LEU A 104 22.53 4.46 -23.92
CA LEU A 104 23.27 3.25 -24.26
C LEU A 104 24.67 3.65 -24.73
N HIS A 105 25.71 2.98 -24.23
CA HIS A 105 27.11 3.30 -24.50
C HIS A 105 27.44 4.78 -24.25
N SER A 106 26.94 5.31 -23.14
CA SER A 106 27.06 6.72 -22.75
C SER A 106 26.41 7.72 -23.71
N VAL A 107 25.58 7.30 -24.67
CA VAL A 107 24.85 8.19 -25.58
C VAL A 107 23.35 7.97 -25.46
N CYS A 108 22.58 9.04 -25.24
CA CYS A 108 21.13 8.96 -25.17
C CYS A 108 20.50 8.88 -26.58
N THR A 109 19.68 7.87 -26.81
CA THR A 109 18.94 7.61 -28.06
C THR A 109 17.45 7.45 -27.74
N HIS A 110 16.57 7.34 -28.74
CA HIS A 110 15.16 7.04 -28.50
C HIS A 110 14.92 5.53 -28.39
N ALA A 111 14.06 5.11 -27.47
CA ALA A 111 13.56 3.75 -27.34
C ALA A 111 12.30 3.56 -28.20
N ASN A 112 12.46 3.63 -29.53
CA ASN A 112 11.36 3.60 -30.50
C ASN A 112 11.55 2.57 -31.62
N VAL A 113 12.56 1.69 -31.52
CA VAL A 113 12.81 0.65 -32.53
C VAL A 113 11.70 -0.41 -32.45
N THR A 114 11.16 -0.80 -33.60
CA THR A 114 10.00 -1.69 -33.71
C THR A 114 10.40 -3.15 -33.94
N GLU A 115 9.43 -4.07 -33.89
CA GLU A 115 9.69 -5.50 -34.06
C GLU A 115 10.46 -5.79 -35.36
N LYS A 116 11.43 -6.71 -35.29
CA LYS A 116 12.28 -7.17 -36.41
C LYS A 116 13.28 -6.14 -36.95
N GLU A 117 13.36 -4.96 -36.34
CA GLU A 117 14.40 -3.98 -36.66
C GLU A 117 15.66 -4.21 -35.80
N PRO A 118 16.85 -3.83 -36.32
CA PRO A 118 18.10 -3.95 -35.57
C PRO A 118 18.11 -3.02 -34.36
N CYS A 119 18.52 -3.55 -33.21
CA CYS A 119 18.54 -2.82 -31.94
C CYS A 119 19.95 -2.64 -31.38
N ILE A 120 20.08 -1.58 -30.58
CA ILE A 120 21.26 -1.29 -29.78
C ILE A 120 20.92 -1.70 -28.35
N PHE A 121 21.84 -2.42 -27.70
CA PHE A 121 21.68 -2.84 -26.32
C PHE A 121 22.99 -2.66 -25.54
N GLU A 122 22.84 -2.48 -24.23
CA GLU A 122 23.96 -2.39 -23.30
C GLU A 122 23.73 -3.35 -22.14
N LEU A 123 24.78 -4.08 -21.77
CA LEU A 123 24.81 -4.99 -20.63
C LEU A 123 25.68 -4.38 -19.54
N SER A 124 25.10 -4.10 -18.39
CA SER A 124 25.82 -3.60 -17.21
C SER A 124 25.75 -4.66 -16.10
N THR A 125 26.89 -5.23 -15.73
CA THR A 125 26.98 -6.24 -14.67
C THR A 125 27.41 -5.60 -13.36
N TYR A 126 26.57 -5.73 -12.35
CA TYR A 126 26.85 -5.35 -10.97
C TYR A 126 27.26 -6.60 -10.21
N SER A 127 28.41 -6.55 -9.55
CA SER A 127 28.84 -7.60 -8.62
C SER A 127 28.96 -7.02 -7.23
N GLY A 128 28.42 -7.72 -6.24
CA GLY A 128 28.47 -7.31 -4.85
C GLY A 128 28.57 -8.51 -3.93
N ILE A 129 28.60 -8.22 -2.63
CA ILE A 129 28.55 -9.24 -1.58
C ILE A 129 27.21 -9.04 -0.86
N ASP A 130 26.44 -10.12 -0.76
CA ASP A 130 25.17 -10.09 -0.06
C ASP A 130 25.39 -9.97 1.47
N PRO A 131 24.35 -9.70 2.27
CA PRO A 131 24.47 -9.65 3.73
C PRO A 131 24.92 -10.98 4.37
N ALA A 132 24.88 -12.10 3.63
CA ALA A 132 25.34 -13.41 4.08
C ALA A 132 26.82 -13.67 3.74
N GLY A 133 27.51 -12.71 3.11
CA GLY A 133 28.92 -12.82 2.71
C GLY A 133 29.13 -13.57 1.39
N MET A 134 28.07 -13.94 0.67
CA MET A 134 28.15 -14.57 -0.64
C MET A 134 28.21 -13.51 -1.74
N GLY A 135 29.11 -13.71 -2.70
CA GLY A 135 29.17 -12.86 -3.88
C GLY A 135 27.97 -13.10 -4.81
N PHE A 136 27.34 -12.04 -5.28
CA PHE A 136 26.32 -12.10 -6.32
C PHE A 136 26.76 -11.33 -7.56
N LYS A 137 26.23 -11.71 -8.73
CA LYS A 137 26.41 -11.00 -10.00
C LYS A 137 25.05 -10.82 -10.64
N GLU A 138 24.65 -9.57 -10.84
CA GLU A 138 23.39 -9.19 -11.46
C GLU A 138 23.68 -8.46 -12.76
N THR A 139 23.05 -8.85 -13.86
CA THR A 139 23.30 -8.23 -15.18
C THR A 139 22.04 -7.55 -15.68
N ILE A 140 22.14 -6.24 -15.86
CA ILE A 140 21.05 -5.39 -16.31
C ILE A 140 21.22 -5.13 -17.80
N ALA A 141 20.27 -5.61 -18.59
CA ALA A 141 20.18 -5.32 -20.02
C ALA A 141 19.29 -4.08 -20.26
N ARG A 142 19.79 -3.14 -21.07
CA ARG A 142 19.07 -1.96 -21.55
C ARG A 142 19.06 -1.97 -23.08
N ASP A 143 17.98 -1.49 -23.69
CA ASP A 143 17.81 -1.49 -25.15
C ASP A 143 17.01 -0.27 -25.64
N ASN A 144 17.13 0.00 -26.95
CA ASN A 144 16.37 1.03 -27.66
C ASN A 144 15.11 0.50 -28.37
N CYS A 145 14.65 -0.70 -28.03
CA CYS A 145 13.38 -1.22 -28.52
C CYS A 145 12.21 -0.47 -27.88
N GLN A 146 11.06 -0.42 -28.58
CA GLN A 146 9.87 0.24 -28.09
C GLN A 146 9.45 -0.31 -26.72
N THR A 147 9.53 0.56 -25.71
CA THR A 147 9.31 0.19 -24.31
C THR A 147 7.89 -0.37 -24.10
N ALA A 148 7.79 -1.37 -23.22
CA ALA A 148 6.57 -2.10 -22.88
C ALA A 148 5.99 -3.02 -23.96
N GLN A 149 6.58 -3.10 -25.15
CA GLN A 149 6.14 -4.02 -26.22
C GLN A 149 7.25 -4.96 -26.69
N PHE A 150 8.46 -4.43 -26.85
CA PHE A 150 9.59 -5.15 -27.42
C PHE A 150 10.81 -5.15 -26.49
N PHE A 151 11.70 -6.13 -26.71
CA PHE A 151 13.01 -6.24 -26.09
C PHE A 151 14.05 -6.54 -27.17
N CYS A 152 15.31 -6.20 -26.92
CA CYS A 152 16.40 -6.52 -27.84
C CYS A 152 16.96 -7.92 -27.54
N ASP A 153 16.82 -8.86 -28.48
CA ASP A 153 17.48 -10.16 -28.34
C ASP A 153 18.98 -10.01 -28.55
N THR A 154 19.77 -10.27 -27.50
CA THR A 154 21.23 -10.10 -27.52
C THR A 154 21.94 -11.05 -28.50
N ALA A 155 21.34 -12.19 -28.86
CA ALA A 155 21.92 -13.14 -29.80
C ALA A 155 21.71 -12.71 -31.25
N THR A 156 20.49 -12.27 -31.59
CA THR A 156 20.13 -11.89 -32.97
C THR A 156 20.29 -10.39 -33.25
N ARG A 157 20.40 -9.57 -32.20
CA ARG A 157 20.46 -8.08 -32.24
C ARG A 157 19.26 -7.44 -32.90
N VAL A 158 18.08 -8.04 -32.70
CA VAL A 158 16.83 -7.61 -33.30
C VAL A 158 15.75 -7.47 -32.23
N CYS A 159 14.87 -6.48 -32.36
CA CYS A 159 13.75 -6.32 -31.43
C CYS A 159 12.73 -7.45 -31.60
N GLY A 160 12.48 -8.20 -30.53
CA GLY A 160 11.44 -9.21 -30.42
C GLY A 160 10.35 -8.80 -29.43
N LYS A 161 9.23 -9.53 -29.42
CA LYS A 161 8.13 -9.28 -28.46
C LYS A 161 8.50 -9.69 -27.05
N LEU A 162 8.14 -8.87 -26.07
CA LEU A 162 8.33 -9.20 -24.66
C LEU A 162 7.75 -10.58 -24.33
N ARG A 163 8.49 -11.30 -23.50
CA ARG A 163 8.17 -12.66 -23.06
C ARG A 163 7.17 -12.63 -21.91
N LEU A 164 6.19 -13.53 -21.96
CA LEU A 164 5.16 -13.65 -20.94
C LEU A 164 5.67 -14.45 -19.73
N VAL A 165 5.02 -14.29 -18.58
CA VAL A 165 5.29 -15.09 -17.38
C VAL A 165 5.23 -16.58 -17.71
N GLY A 166 6.25 -17.33 -17.29
CA GLY A 166 6.43 -18.76 -17.59
C GLY A 166 7.27 -19.06 -18.85
N GLN A 167 7.59 -18.07 -19.68
CA GLN A 167 8.49 -18.27 -20.84
C GLN A 167 9.96 -18.16 -20.44
N GLN A 168 10.84 -18.84 -21.18
CA GLN A 168 12.28 -18.75 -20.95
C GLN A 168 12.79 -17.33 -21.21
N CYS A 169 13.74 -16.84 -20.44
CA CYS A 169 14.36 -15.52 -20.59
C CYS A 169 15.84 -15.58 -20.24
N GLN A 170 16.62 -14.65 -20.78
CA GLN A 170 18.04 -14.50 -20.45
C GLN A 170 18.26 -13.32 -19.51
N TYR A 171 17.55 -12.23 -19.76
CA TYR A 171 17.63 -11.02 -18.93
C TYR A 171 16.25 -10.58 -18.48
N HIS A 172 16.22 -9.79 -17.39
CA HIS A 172 14.98 -9.24 -16.85
C HIS A 172 14.18 -8.41 -17.86
N ARG A 173 14.89 -7.68 -18.75
CA ARG A 173 14.31 -6.85 -19.80
C ARG A 173 13.56 -7.67 -20.87
N ASP A 174 13.85 -8.96 -21.00
CA ASP A 174 13.16 -9.83 -21.97
C ASP A 174 11.69 -10.04 -21.58
N CYS A 175 11.37 -9.92 -20.29
CA CYS A 175 10.06 -10.25 -19.75
C CYS A 175 9.15 -9.02 -19.68
N GLN A 176 7.85 -9.21 -19.97
CA GLN A 176 6.84 -8.16 -19.76
C GLN A 176 6.73 -7.74 -18.29
N SER A 177 6.91 -8.69 -17.37
CA SER A 177 6.95 -8.45 -15.93
C SER A 177 8.22 -7.74 -15.46
N TYR A 178 9.15 -7.47 -16.38
CA TYR A 178 10.51 -7.04 -16.08
C TYR A 178 11.21 -7.98 -15.10
N ASN A 179 10.80 -9.24 -14.97
CA ASN A 179 11.37 -10.16 -13.99
C ASN A 179 11.66 -11.52 -14.60
N CYS A 180 12.94 -11.88 -14.60
CA CYS A 180 13.49 -13.12 -15.12
C CYS A 180 14.19 -13.84 -13.97
N LEU A 181 13.60 -14.93 -13.48
CA LEU A 181 14.12 -15.69 -12.36
C LEU A 181 14.40 -17.11 -12.82
N GLN A 182 15.61 -17.62 -12.58
CA GLN A 182 16.03 -18.97 -13.02
C GLN A 182 15.75 -19.21 -14.52
N SER A 183 16.11 -18.23 -15.35
CA SER A 183 15.89 -18.25 -16.81
C SER A 183 14.42 -18.36 -17.24
N THR A 184 13.47 -18.02 -16.36
CA THR A 184 12.03 -18.03 -16.65
C THR A 184 11.39 -16.73 -16.20
N CYS A 185 10.50 -16.16 -17.01
CA CYS A 185 9.79 -14.94 -16.64
C CYS A 185 8.86 -15.20 -15.46
N ALA A 186 9.00 -14.42 -14.39
CA ALA A 186 8.23 -14.54 -13.16
C ALA A 186 7.44 -13.26 -12.88
N SER A 187 6.49 -13.31 -11.96
CA SER A 187 5.84 -12.10 -11.43
C SER A 187 6.87 -11.19 -10.75
N PRO A 188 6.72 -9.85 -10.82
CA PRO A 188 7.64 -8.93 -10.18
C PRO A 188 7.58 -9.07 -8.65
N PRO A 189 8.70 -8.83 -7.93
CA PRO A 189 8.78 -9.00 -6.48
C PRO A 189 7.92 -8.00 -5.68
N GLU A 190 7.51 -6.89 -6.30
CA GLU A 190 6.67 -5.85 -5.71
C GLU A 190 5.19 -5.94 -6.13
N GLU A 191 4.76 -7.05 -6.72
CA GLU A 191 3.35 -7.23 -7.06
C GLU A 191 2.51 -7.21 -5.76
N PRO A 192 1.47 -6.36 -5.65
CA PRO A 192 0.63 -6.33 -4.47
C PRO A 192 0.04 -7.72 -4.24
N LEU A 193 0.04 -8.17 -2.98
CA LEU A 193 -0.47 -9.48 -2.61
C LEU A 193 -1.91 -9.65 -3.13
N LYS A 194 -2.07 -10.43 -4.20
CA LYS A 194 -3.38 -10.83 -4.68
C LYS A 194 -3.91 -11.88 -3.72
N VAL A 195 -4.69 -11.42 -2.75
CA VAL A 195 -5.45 -12.31 -1.87
C VAL A 195 -6.37 -13.17 -2.73
N ALA A 196 -6.40 -14.47 -2.42
CA ALA A 196 -7.17 -15.42 -3.20
C ALA A 196 -8.67 -15.10 -3.11
N LEU A 197 -9.43 -15.37 -4.18
CA LEU A 197 -10.86 -15.04 -4.23
C LEU A 197 -11.66 -15.58 -3.04
N TRP A 198 -11.29 -16.74 -2.51
CA TRP A 198 -11.96 -17.33 -1.35
C TRP A 198 -11.80 -16.49 -0.07
N GLN A 199 -10.70 -15.75 0.07
CA GLN A 199 -10.46 -14.88 1.24
C GLN A 199 -11.42 -13.68 1.24
N TYR A 200 -11.73 -13.13 0.07
CA TYR A 200 -12.79 -12.14 -0.07
C TYR A 200 -14.16 -12.72 0.31
N GLY A 201 -14.46 -13.94 -0.15
CA GLY A 201 -15.70 -14.64 0.22
C GLY A 201 -15.83 -14.88 1.73
N ALA A 202 -14.77 -15.35 2.39
CA ALA A 202 -14.78 -15.62 3.82
C ALA A 202 -14.92 -14.33 4.67
N THR A 203 -14.19 -13.27 4.32
CA THR A 203 -14.24 -11.99 5.05
C THR A 203 -15.59 -11.30 4.90
N THR A 204 -16.16 -11.28 3.69
CA THR A 204 -17.51 -10.74 3.46
C THR A 204 -18.58 -11.52 4.21
N LEU A 205 -18.53 -12.85 4.21
CA LEU A 205 -19.46 -13.68 4.96
C LEU A 205 -19.38 -13.41 6.47
N ALA A 206 -18.16 -13.32 7.02
CA ALA A 206 -17.95 -13.02 8.44
C ALA A 206 -18.53 -11.66 8.84
N ALA A 207 -18.33 -10.62 8.02
CA ALA A 207 -18.88 -9.30 8.25
C ALA A 207 -20.43 -9.30 8.24
N VAL A 208 -21.04 -10.01 7.28
CA VAL A 208 -22.50 -10.14 7.19
C VAL A 208 -23.08 -10.89 8.39
N LEU A 209 -22.45 -11.99 8.83
CA LEU A 209 -22.89 -12.73 10.00
C LEU A 209 -22.78 -11.90 11.28
N ALA A 210 -21.70 -11.12 11.43
CA ALA A 210 -21.54 -10.21 12.55
C ALA A 210 -22.65 -9.13 12.58
N MET A 211 -22.94 -8.51 11.42
CA MET A 211 -24.03 -7.53 11.32
C MET A 211 -25.40 -8.16 11.63
N ALA A 212 -25.68 -9.36 11.11
CA ALA A 212 -26.92 -10.08 11.38
C ALA A 212 -27.08 -10.43 12.87
N ALA A 213 -26.00 -10.86 13.54
CA ALA A 213 -26.01 -11.17 14.96
C ALA A 213 -26.30 -9.92 15.82
N VAL A 214 -25.67 -8.78 15.51
CA VAL A 214 -25.93 -7.51 16.20
C VAL A 214 -27.39 -7.09 16.00
N CYS A 215 -27.90 -7.13 14.77
CA CYS A 215 -29.29 -6.81 14.47
C CYS A 215 -30.27 -7.72 15.23
N PHE A 216 -30.00 -9.04 15.27
CA PHE A 216 -30.83 -9.99 16.00
C PHE A 216 -30.85 -9.70 17.51
N MET A 217 -29.68 -9.44 18.10
CA MET A 217 -29.57 -9.09 19.53
C MET A 217 -30.32 -7.80 19.86
N LEU A 218 -30.19 -6.78 19.01
CA LEU A 218 -30.95 -5.52 19.16
C LEU A 218 -32.46 -5.75 19.06
N ILE A 219 -32.92 -6.57 18.10
CA ILE A 219 -34.35 -6.92 17.97
C ILE A 219 -34.83 -7.68 19.20
N ALA A 220 -34.08 -8.68 19.68
CA ALA A 220 -34.43 -9.46 20.85
C ALA A 220 -34.50 -8.59 22.12
N MET A 221 -33.52 -7.70 22.30
CA MET A 221 -33.51 -6.72 23.39
C MET A 221 -34.71 -5.78 23.31
N HIS A 222 -35.01 -5.24 22.12
CA HIS A 222 -36.15 -4.37 21.92
C HIS A 222 -37.49 -5.09 22.19
N ARG A 223 -37.62 -6.35 21.77
CA ARG A 223 -38.80 -7.18 22.06
C ARG A 223 -38.97 -7.41 23.56
N ARG A 224 -37.90 -7.76 24.26
CA ARG A 224 -37.91 -7.94 25.73
C ARG A 224 -38.30 -6.64 26.44
N HIS A 225 -37.75 -5.51 26.00
CA HIS A 225 -38.07 -4.19 26.55
C HIS A 225 -39.53 -3.82 26.34
N ARG A 226 -40.07 -4.00 25.12
CA ARG A 226 -41.50 -3.78 24.84
C ARG A 226 -42.39 -4.65 25.70
N LEU A 227 -42.06 -5.93 25.89
CA LEU A 227 -42.87 -6.84 26.70
C LEU A 227 -42.91 -6.40 28.18
N LYS A 228 -41.77 -6.00 28.75
CA LYS A 228 -41.72 -5.44 30.13
C LYS A 228 -42.62 -4.22 30.25
N HIS A 229 -42.50 -3.26 29.33
CA HIS A 229 -43.37 -2.08 29.31
C HIS A 229 -44.86 -2.43 29.22
N TYR A 230 -45.25 -3.39 28.38
CA TYR A 230 -46.65 -3.81 28.28
C TYR A 230 -47.17 -4.43 29.58
N LEU A 231 -46.34 -5.22 30.29
CA LEU A 231 -46.69 -5.80 31.58
C LEU A 231 -46.83 -4.72 32.66
N ASP A 232 -45.90 -3.76 32.72
CA ASP A 232 -45.95 -2.66 33.68
C ASP A 232 -47.19 -1.78 33.49
N ILE A 233 -47.54 -1.45 32.23
CA ILE A 233 -48.77 -0.70 31.91
C ILE A 233 -50.01 -1.48 32.36
N ARG A 234 -50.06 -2.79 32.11
CA ARG A 234 -51.18 -3.63 32.54
C ARG A 234 -51.34 -3.63 34.07
N ASN A 235 -50.24 -3.83 34.80
CA ASN A 235 -50.23 -3.80 36.26
C ASN A 235 -50.71 -2.43 36.79
N TYR A 236 -50.25 -1.34 36.18
CA TYR A 236 -50.71 0.01 36.53
C TYR A 236 -52.22 0.20 36.32
N CYS A 237 -52.78 -0.27 35.20
CA CYS A 237 -54.21 -0.20 34.94
C CYS A 237 -55.03 -1.05 35.92
N ASP A 238 -54.55 -2.23 36.29
CA ASP A 238 -55.21 -3.11 37.27
C ASP A 238 -55.23 -2.47 38.66
N GLU A 239 -54.11 -1.86 39.09
CA GLU A 239 -54.04 -1.08 40.34
C GLU A 239 -55.00 0.10 40.35
N GLN A 240 -55.05 0.88 39.26
CA GLN A 240 -55.96 2.02 39.12
C GLN A 240 -57.43 1.60 39.22
N THR A 241 -57.78 0.47 38.60
CA THR A 241 -59.15 -0.06 38.63
C THR A 241 -59.54 -0.46 40.05
N ARG A 242 -58.63 -1.14 40.77
CA ARG A 242 -58.83 -1.55 42.16
C ARG A 242 -59.00 -0.34 43.10
N LEU A 243 -58.17 0.69 42.95
CA LEU A 243 -58.27 1.93 43.74
C LEU A 243 -59.58 2.70 43.47
N ARG A 244 -60.07 2.71 42.23
CA ARG A 244 -61.38 3.31 41.91
C ARG A 244 -62.52 2.55 42.58
N GLN A 245 -62.51 1.22 42.52
CA GLN A 245 -63.53 0.39 43.15
C GLN A 245 -63.59 0.59 44.67
N SER A 246 -62.44 0.66 45.36
CA SER A 246 -62.40 0.92 46.79
C SER A 246 -62.92 2.32 47.15
N ALA A 247 -62.60 3.34 46.35
CA ALA A 247 -63.11 4.71 46.54
C ALA A 247 -64.63 4.81 46.37
N PHE A 248 -65.22 4.14 45.37
CA PHE A 248 -66.67 4.06 45.21
C PHE A 248 -67.33 3.35 46.41
N GLY A 249 -66.73 2.26 46.90
CA GLY A 249 -67.20 1.57 48.10
C GLY A 249 -67.23 2.46 49.35
N LEU A 250 -66.14 3.20 49.61
CA LEU A 250 -66.06 4.14 50.74
C LEU A 250 -67.08 5.28 50.63
N ARG A 251 -67.32 5.83 49.42
CA ARG A 251 -68.34 6.86 49.20
C ARG A 251 -69.75 6.35 49.47
N SER A 252 -70.08 5.14 48.98
CA SER A 252 -71.37 4.49 49.24
C SER A 252 -71.61 4.24 50.73
N GLN A 253 -70.60 3.77 51.45
CA GLN A 253 -70.67 3.56 52.89
C GLN A 253 -70.85 4.90 53.66
N ARG A 254 -70.17 5.96 53.24
CA ARG A 254 -70.34 7.29 53.83
C ARG A 254 -71.76 7.86 53.59
N GLN A 255 -72.32 7.68 52.39
CA GLN A 255 -73.69 8.10 52.07
C GLN A 255 -74.74 7.34 52.89
N THR A 256 -74.59 6.02 53.04
CA THR A 256 -75.52 5.20 53.85
C THR A 256 -75.45 5.55 55.34
N LEU A 257 -74.26 5.83 55.89
CA LEU A 257 -74.10 6.34 57.27
C LEU A 257 -74.70 7.75 57.43
N GLY A 258 -74.51 8.64 56.45
CA GLY A 258 -75.13 9.97 56.44
C GLY A 258 -76.67 9.90 56.43
N ALA A 259 -77.24 9.03 55.59
CA ALA A 259 -78.68 8.80 55.53
C ALA A 259 -79.24 8.19 56.83
N ARG A 260 -78.53 7.25 57.45
CA ARG A 260 -78.91 6.68 58.76
C ARG A 260 -78.90 7.71 59.89
N ASN A 261 -77.94 8.62 59.91
CA ASN A 261 -77.88 9.68 60.92
C ASN A 261 -78.99 10.72 60.73
N LEU A 262 -79.43 11.00 59.49
CA LEU A 262 -80.59 11.87 59.23
C LEU A 262 -81.93 11.24 59.65
N VAL A 263 -82.09 9.92 59.51
CA VAL A 263 -83.30 9.20 59.97
C VAL A 263 -83.39 9.11 61.50
N LYS A 264 -82.26 9.07 62.20
CA LYS A 264 -82.23 8.99 63.68
C LYS A 264 -82.44 10.35 64.38
N SER A 265 -82.50 11.45 63.62
CA SER A 265 -82.68 12.83 64.13
C SER A 265 -84.10 13.39 63.90
N ARG A 266 -85.05 12.54 63.48
CA ARG A 266 -86.49 12.81 63.43
C ARG A 266 -87.20 11.91 64.43
#